data_AF-A0A357FYY7-F1
#
_entry.id   AF-A0A357FYY7-F1
#
_cell.length_a   1.000
_cell.length_b   1.000
_cell.length_c   1.000
_cell.angle_alpha   90.00
_cell.angle_beta   90.00
_cell.angle_gamma   90.00
#
_symmetry.space_group_name_H-M   'P 1'
#
loop_
_entity.id
_entity.type
_entity.pdbx_description
1 polymer ?
#
loop_
_entity_poly.entity_id
_entity_poly.type
_entity_poly.pdbx_seq_one_letter_code
_entity_poly.pdbx_strand_id
1 'polypeptide(L)'
;MDRLDQIKFIDNAAIASRPENYTTVFVDVKAVLKSWRLSLFSFQWLAPDGRIKEMSELPEDEKPKRKRVETCLKSAAPIERPVLGIGLMDNVEIGAGRAEFLTLAAHGATRLPVHIPKSSKSDFKAFLAAIE
;
A
#
# COMPACT_ATOMS: atom_id res chain seq x y z
N MET A 1 -10.33 -19.46 4.24
CA MET A 1 -11.09 -18.43 3.50
C MET A 1 -10.43 -17.11 3.86
N ASP A 2 -9.65 -16.56 2.94
CA ASP A 2 -8.75 -15.44 3.24
C ASP A 2 -9.57 -14.17 3.53
N ARG A 3 -9.27 -13.46 4.62
CA ARG A 3 -10.08 -12.27 5.02
C ARG A 3 -9.95 -11.11 4.04
N LEU A 4 -8.99 -11.18 3.13
CA LEU A 4 -8.65 -10.12 2.19
C LEU A 4 -9.74 -9.91 1.13
N ASP A 5 -10.47 -10.97 0.76
CA ASP A 5 -11.52 -10.92 -0.28
C ASP A 5 -12.78 -10.15 0.19
N GLN A 6 -12.91 -9.91 1.50
CA GLN A 6 -14.06 -9.22 2.09
C GLN A 6 -13.79 -7.75 2.40
N ILE A 7 -12.61 -7.23 2.04
CA ILE A 7 -12.25 -5.85 2.36
C ILE A 7 -13.05 -4.89 1.48
N LYS A 8 -13.80 -3.99 2.13
CA LYS A 8 -14.42 -2.86 1.46
C LYS A 8 -13.40 -1.72 1.31
N PHE A 9 -12.94 -1.50 0.08
CA PHE A 9 -12.04 -0.38 -0.22
C PHE A 9 -12.82 0.90 -0.55
N ILE A 10 -12.39 2.00 0.06
CA ILE A 10 -12.91 3.37 -0.20
C ILE A 10 -11.80 4.28 -0.72
N ASP A 11 -12.18 5.40 -1.31
CA ASP A 11 -11.20 6.37 -1.81
C ASP A 11 -10.46 7.05 -0.66
N ASN A 12 -9.18 7.32 -0.88
CA ASN A 12 -8.35 7.96 0.13
C ASN A 12 -8.71 9.45 0.28
N ALA A 13 -8.82 9.95 1.50
CA ALA A 13 -9.05 11.37 1.73
C ALA A 13 -7.98 12.29 1.07
N ALA A 14 -6.76 11.80 0.87
CA ALA A 14 -5.67 12.55 0.24
C ALA A 14 -5.95 12.94 -1.22
N ILE A 15 -6.84 12.23 -1.92
CA ILE A 15 -7.20 12.54 -3.31
C ILE A 15 -8.48 13.38 -3.45
N ALA A 16 -9.18 13.66 -2.35
CA ALA A 16 -10.51 14.26 -2.36
C ALA A 16 -10.57 15.65 -3.02
N SER A 17 -9.46 16.40 -3.01
CA SER A 17 -9.39 17.73 -3.63
C SER A 17 -9.22 17.70 -5.16
N ARG A 18 -8.77 16.58 -5.73
CA ARG A 18 -8.48 16.42 -7.16
C ARG A 18 -8.70 14.97 -7.64
N PRO A 19 -9.87 14.36 -7.39
CA PRO A 19 -10.10 12.95 -7.70
C PRO A 19 -9.94 12.63 -9.20
N GLU A 20 -10.21 13.60 -10.07
CA GLU A 20 -10.08 13.49 -11.51
C GLU A 20 -8.64 13.28 -12.00
N ASN A 21 -7.64 13.59 -11.17
CA ASN A 21 -6.23 13.38 -11.49
C ASN A 21 -5.73 11.97 -11.15
N TYR A 22 -6.54 11.16 -10.47
CA TYR A 22 -6.17 9.83 -10.05
C TYR A 22 -6.96 8.76 -10.79
N THR A 23 -6.39 7.56 -10.88
CA THR A 23 -7.09 6.36 -11.35
C THR A 23 -6.82 5.23 -10.38
N THR A 24 -7.81 4.36 -10.20
CA THR A 24 -7.64 3.12 -9.44
C THR A 24 -7.04 2.05 -10.33
N VAL A 25 -6.03 1.36 -9.83
CA VAL A 25 -5.41 0.20 -10.47
C VAL A 25 -5.18 -0.90 -9.44
N PHE A 26 -5.07 -2.15 -9.89
CA PHE A 26 -4.61 -3.25 -9.05
C PHE A 26 -3.12 -3.46 -9.27
N VAL A 27 -2.35 -3.49 -8.18
CA VAL A 27 -0.90 -3.67 -8.23
C VAL A 27 -0.48 -5.05 -7.72
N ASP A 28 0.61 -5.56 -8.27
CA ASP A 28 1.36 -6.69 -7.71
C ASP A 28 2.12 -6.21 -6.47
N VAL A 29 1.73 -6.72 -5.31
CA VAL A 29 2.27 -6.29 -4.02
C VAL A 29 3.76 -6.59 -3.91
N LYS A 30 4.23 -7.72 -4.45
CA LYS A 30 5.64 -8.12 -4.39
C LYS A 30 6.50 -7.20 -5.26
N ALA A 31 6.03 -6.85 -6.46
CA ALA A 31 6.71 -5.93 -7.36
C ALA A 31 6.80 -4.52 -6.72
N VAL A 32 5.72 -4.05 -6.11
CA VAL A 32 5.70 -2.77 -5.38
C VAL A 32 6.66 -2.79 -4.20
N LEU A 33 6.64 -3.81 -3.33
CA LEU A 33 7.54 -3.90 -2.18
C LEU A 33 9.01 -3.94 -2.60
N LYS A 34 9.34 -4.66 -3.67
CA LYS A 34 10.69 -4.71 -4.22
C LYS A 34 11.17 -3.31 -4.65
N SER A 35 10.31 -2.52 -5.28
CA SER A 35 10.62 -1.15 -5.67
C SER A 35 10.67 -0.21 -4.46
N TRP A 36 9.67 -0.28 -3.57
CA TRP A 36 9.55 0.57 -2.39
C TRP A 36 10.67 0.37 -1.37
N ARG A 37 11.39 -0.76 -1.39
CA ARG A 37 12.60 -0.97 -0.58
C ARG A 37 13.67 0.12 -0.79
N LEU A 38 13.65 0.83 -1.92
CA LEU A 38 14.54 1.97 -2.19
C LEU A 38 14.07 3.28 -1.53
N SER A 39 12.82 3.34 -1.07
CA SER A 39 12.26 4.52 -0.38
C SER A 39 13.03 4.81 0.91
N LEU A 40 13.22 6.10 1.20
CA LEU A 40 13.82 6.58 2.45
C LEU A 40 13.01 6.16 3.69
N PHE A 41 11.73 5.80 3.54
CA PHE A 41 10.89 5.37 4.65
C PHE A 41 10.79 3.85 4.80
N SER A 42 11.43 3.09 3.91
CA SER A 42 11.32 1.63 3.88
C SER A 42 11.81 0.98 5.18
N PHE A 43 12.90 1.48 5.76
CA PHE A 43 13.52 0.94 6.98
C PHE A 43 12.59 0.97 8.20
N GLN A 44 11.57 1.83 8.21
CA GLN A 44 10.59 1.89 9.30
C GLN A 44 9.76 0.60 9.35
N TRP A 45 9.48 -0.01 8.19
CA TRP A 45 8.57 -1.15 8.06
C TRP A 45 9.20 -2.41 7.49
N LEU A 46 10.34 -2.32 6.82
CA LEU A 46 11.07 -3.48 6.30
C LEU A 46 12.30 -3.75 7.16
N ALA A 47 12.54 -5.03 7.45
CA ALA A 47 13.81 -5.52 7.94
C ALA A 47 14.85 -5.50 6.79
N PRO A 48 16.17 -5.57 7.10
CA PRO A 48 17.22 -5.54 6.08
C PRO A 48 17.15 -6.66 5.03
N ASP A 49 16.54 -7.79 5.40
CA ASP A 49 16.27 -8.94 4.53
C ASP A 49 15.10 -8.70 3.56
N GLY A 50 14.36 -7.60 3.71
CA GLY A 50 13.19 -7.24 2.91
C GLY A 50 11.87 -7.80 3.44
N ARG A 51 11.86 -8.48 4.59
CA ARG A 51 10.64 -8.91 5.27
C ARG A 51 9.92 -7.70 5.87
N ILE A 52 8.59 -7.69 5.85
CA ILE A 52 7.82 -6.70 6.60
C ILE A 52 7.96 -7.01 8.09
N LYS A 53 8.41 -6.01 8.86
CA LYS A 53 8.60 -6.08 10.31
C LYS A 53 7.32 -6.51 11.01
N GLU A 54 7.46 -7.29 12.07
CA GLU A 54 6.37 -7.60 12.99
C GLU A 54 6.01 -6.41 13.87
N MET A 55 4.84 -6.48 14.53
CA MET A 55 4.37 -5.42 15.42
C MET A 55 5.39 -5.03 16.51
N SER A 56 6.15 -6.01 17.04
CA SER A 56 7.19 -5.77 18.05
C SER A 56 8.44 -5.08 17.49
N GLU A 57 8.68 -5.19 16.19
CA GLU A 57 9.87 -4.65 15.48
C GLU A 57 9.61 -3.26 14.89
N LEU A 58 8.34 -2.85 14.78
CA LEU A 58 7.96 -1.52 14.28
C LEU A 58 8.37 -0.42 15.28
N PRO A 59 8.74 0.77 14.77
CA PRO A 59 8.86 1.98 15.57
C PRO A 59 7.57 2.30 16.35
N GLU A 60 7.68 2.90 17.53
CA GLU A 60 6.54 3.20 18.42
C GLU A 60 5.45 4.06 17.75
N ASP A 61 5.83 4.95 16.83
CA ASP A 61 4.93 5.82 16.08
C ASP A 61 4.20 5.10 14.93
N GLU A 62 4.73 3.97 14.45
CA GLU A 62 4.12 3.15 13.39
C GLU A 62 3.21 2.04 13.95
N LYS A 63 3.49 1.53 15.16
CA LYS A 63 2.63 0.56 15.87
C LYS A 63 1.15 0.95 15.92
N PRO A 64 0.75 2.16 16.34
CA PRO A 64 -0.67 2.54 16.38
C PRO A 64 -1.30 2.56 14.98
N LYS A 65 -0.54 2.91 13.94
CA LYS A 65 -1.03 2.92 12.55
C LYS A 65 -1.32 1.50 12.07
N ARG A 66 -0.41 0.54 12.29
CA ARG A 66 -0.67 -0.89 12.00
C ARG A 66 -1.88 -1.41 12.78
N LYS A 67 -1.95 -1.13 14.09
CA LYS A 67 -3.08 -1.56 14.94
C LYS A 67 -4.43 -1.04 14.44
N ARG A 68 -4.50 0.19 13.94
CA ARG A 68 -5.71 0.74 13.32
C ARG A 68 -6.15 -0.10 12.12
N VAL A 69 -5.24 -0.42 11.21
CA VAL A 69 -5.56 -1.24 10.03
C VAL A 69 -5.96 -2.66 10.41
N GLU A 70 -5.23 -3.28 11.34
CA GLU A 70 -5.60 -4.61 11.88
C GLU A 70 -6.99 -4.59 12.54
N THR A 71 -7.38 -3.48 13.17
CA THR A 71 -8.72 -3.31 13.73
C THR A 71 -9.76 -3.25 12.62
N CYS A 72 -9.53 -2.48 11.56
CA CYS A 72 -10.41 -2.43 10.39
C CYS A 72 -10.59 -3.82 9.74
N LEU A 73 -9.51 -4.60 9.62
CA LEU A 73 -9.57 -5.97 9.13
C LEU A 73 -10.41 -6.89 10.02
N LYS A 74 -10.32 -6.73 11.35
CA LYS A 74 -11.08 -7.55 12.31
C LYS A 74 -12.56 -7.18 12.34
N SER A 75 -12.90 -5.90 12.17
CA SER A 75 -14.28 -5.40 12.23
C SER A 75 -14.97 -5.31 10.86
N ALA A 76 -14.30 -5.71 9.78
CA ALA A 76 -14.75 -5.49 8.40
C ALA A 76 -15.09 -4.01 8.10
N ALA A 77 -14.40 -3.08 8.78
CA ALA A 77 -14.53 -1.66 8.49
C ALA A 77 -13.85 -1.32 7.15
N PRO A 78 -14.31 -0.27 6.45
CA PRO A 78 -13.68 0.14 5.20
C PRO A 78 -12.21 0.52 5.39
N ILE A 79 -11.40 0.20 4.37
CA ILE A 79 -9.97 0.58 4.31
C ILE A 79 -9.78 1.52 3.12
N GLU A 80 -9.06 2.61 3.33
CA GLU A 80 -8.73 3.53 2.24
C GLU A 80 -7.74 2.88 1.27
N ARG A 81 -7.97 3.06 -0.03
CA ARG A 81 -7.01 2.66 -1.06
C ARG A 81 -5.71 3.46 -0.86
N PRO A 82 -4.54 2.80 -0.77
CA PRO A 82 -3.28 3.51 -0.73
C PRO A 82 -3.08 4.37 -1.98
N VAL A 83 -2.38 5.49 -1.83
CA VAL A 83 -2.02 6.39 -2.94
C VAL A 83 -0.55 6.19 -3.25
N LEU A 84 -0.28 5.68 -4.44
CA LEU A 84 1.05 5.35 -4.91
C LEU A 84 1.47 6.33 -6.02
N GLY A 85 2.77 6.59 -6.11
CA GLY A 85 3.39 7.38 -7.15
C GLY A 85 4.78 6.84 -7.50
N ILE A 86 5.47 7.53 -8.39
CA ILE A 86 6.88 7.28 -8.68
C ILE A 86 7.69 8.38 -7.99
N GLY A 87 8.66 7.97 -7.17
CA GLY A 87 9.59 8.85 -6.49
C GLY A 87 10.70 9.36 -7.40
N LEU A 88 11.56 10.22 -6.85
CA LEU A 88 12.67 10.83 -7.59
C LEU A 88 13.74 9.83 -8.06
N MET A 89 13.83 8.64 -7.45
CA MET A 89 14.78 7.60 -7.81
C MET A 89 14.15 6.49 -8.66
N ASP A 90 13.09 6.82 -9.40
CA ASP A 90 12.33 5.89 -10.27
C ASP A 90 11.80 4.64 -9.53
N ASN A 91 11.59 4.77 -8.21
CA ASN A 91 10.98 3.74 -7.37
C ASN A 91 9.53 4.08 -7.05
N VAL A 92 8.72 3.06 -6.75
CA VAL A 92 7.38 3.28 -6.21
C VAL A 92 7.48 3.95 -4.85
N GLU A 93 6.67 4.97 -4.64
CA GLU A 93 6.45 5.65 -3.36
C GLU A 93 5.00 5.51 -2.90
N ILE A 94 4.81 5.43 -1.59
CA ILE A 94 3.47 5.40 -0.98
C ILE A 94 3.24 6.76 -0.30
N GLY A 95 2.56 7.65 -1.02
CA GLY A 95 2.29 9.02 -0.59
C GLY A 95 1.22 9.11 0.50
N ALA A 96 0.24 8.20 0.46
CA ALA A 96 -0.77 8.05 1.51
C ALA A 96 -1.18 6.57 1.64
N GLY A 97 -1.66 6.18 2.82
CA GLY A 97 -2.12 4.80 3.05
C GLY A 97 -0.99 3.77 3.24
N ARG A 98 0.17 4.20 3.76
CA ARG A 98 1.35 3.32 3.95
C ARG A 98 1.07 2.17 4.90
N ALA A 99 0.43 2.46 6.03
CA ALA A 99 0.09 1.44 7.02
C ALA A 99 -0.91 0.43 6.43
N GLU A 100 -1.88 0.92 5.64
CA GLU A 100 -2.88 0.12 4.94
C GLU A 100 -2.18 -0.84 3.98
N PHE A 101 -1.33 -0.33 3.08
CA PHE A 101 -0.61 -1.16 2.11
C PHE A 101 0.25 -2.23 2.80
N LEU A 102 1.08 -1.83 3.77
CA LEU A 102 2.08 -2.72 4.38
C LEU A 102 1.45 -3.73 5.35
N THR A 103 0.38 -3.35 6.04
CA THR A 103 -0.36 -4.30 6.89
C THR A 103 -1.06 -5.35 6.03
N LEU A 104 -1.72 -4.95 4.94
CA LEU A 104 -2.36 -5.89 4.02
C LEU A 104 -1.35 -6.83 3.36
N ALA A 105 -0.20 -6.29 2.95
CA ALA A 105 0.91 -7.09 2.43
C ALA A 105 1.45 -8.10 3.46
N ALA A 106 1.60 -7.69 4.73
CA ALA A 106 1.99 -8.59 5.82
C ALA A 106 0.96 -9.70 6.08
N HIS A 107 -0.32 -9.44 5.78
CA HIS A 107 -1.40 -10.43 5.82
C HIS A 107 -1.50 -11.30 4.56
N GLY A 108 -0.54 -11.22 3.64
CA GLY A 108 -0.46 -12.10 2.47
C GLY A 108 -1.16 -11.57 1.22
N ALA A 109 -1.56 -10.29 1.19
CA ALA A 109 -2.14 -9.71 -0.02
C ALA A 109 -1.14 -9.77 -1.18
N THR A 110 -1.53 -10.41 -2.28
CA THR A 110 -0.74 -10.49 -3.51
C THR A 110 -1.13 -9.40 -4.50
N ARG A 111 -2.39 -8.94 -4.42
CA ARG A 111 -2.98 -7.89 -5.27
C ARG A 111 -3.72 -6.88 -4.39
N LEU A 112 -3.49 -5.58 -4.63
CA LEU A 112 -4.19 -4.52 -3.90
C LEU A 112 -4.71 -3.42 -4.83
N PRO A 113 -5.94 -2.91 -4.61
CA PRO A 113 -6.41 -1.72 -5.28
C PRO A 113 -5.75 -0.47 -4.68
N VAL A 114 -5.16 0.35 -5.53
CA VAL A 114 -4.49 1.59 -5.16
C VAL A 114 -4.89 2.72 -6.09
N HIS A 115 -4.73 3.96 -5.64
CA HIS A 115 -4.79 5.13 -6.51
C HIS A 115 -3.39 5.48 -7.01
N ILE A 116 -3.29 5.82 -8.28
CA ILE A 116 -2.09 6.43 -8.88
C ILE A 116 -2.46 7.70 -9.65
N PRO A 117 -1.57 8.70 -9.74
CA PRO A 117 -1.75 9.81 -10.68
C PRO A 117 -1.91 9.29 -12.11
N LYS A 118 -2.87 9.81 -12.86
CA LYS A 118 -3.09 9.44 -14.27
C LYS A 118 -1.84 9.68 -15.12
N SER A 119 -1.05 10.70 -14.78
CA SER A 119 0.23 11.02 -15.43
C SER A 119 1.28 9.91 -15.28
N SER A 120 1.24 9.12 -14.20
CA SER A 120 2.21 8.05 -13.92
C SER A 120 1.77 6.67 -14.44
N LYS A 121 0.68 6.60 -15.22
CA LYS A 121 0.12 5.31 -15.67
C LYS A 121 1.10 4.50 -16.51
N SER A 122 1.92 5.14 -17.33
CA SER A 122 2.96 4.46 -18.13
C SER A 122 4.02 3.80 -17.25
N ASP A 123 4.42 4.49 -16.19
CA ASP A 123 5.52 4.09 -15.32
C ASP A 123 5.08 2.95 -14.41
N PHE A 124 3.79 2.89 -14.11
CA PHE A 124 3.21 1.82 -13.30
C PHE A 124 3.03 0.47 -14.01
N LYS A 125 3.28 0.38 -15.34
CA LYS A 125 3.05 -0.85 -16.12
C LYS A 125 3.72 -2.09 -15.52
N ALA A 126 4.94 -1.95 -14.98
CA ALA A 126 5.69 -3.06 -14.39
C ALA A 126 5.16 -3.51 -13.02
N PHE A 127 4.25 -2.74 -12.41
CA PHE A 127 3.70 -2.99 -11.08
C PHE A 127 2.22 -3.38 -11.11
N LEU A 128 1.58 -3.37 -12.29
CA LEU A 128 0.17 -3.77 -12.41
C LEU A 128 0.06 -5.29 -12.20
N ALA A 129 -0.92 -5.70 -11.41
CA ALA A 129 -1.26 -7.12 -11.30
C ALA A 129 -1.91 -7.59 -12.62
N ALA A 130 -1.58 -8.79 -13.06
CA ALA A 130 -2.26 -9.42 -14.18
C ALA A 130 -3.77 -9.48 -13.92
N ILE A 131 -4.56 -9.29 -14.98
CA ILE A 131 -6.00 -9.60 -14.95
C ILE A 131 -6.07 -11.11 -15.13
N GLU A 132 -6.43 -11.83 -14.06
CA GLU A 132 -6.88 -13.21 -14.15
C GLU A 132 -8.35 -13.24 -14.59
#